data_AF-A0A969TGP0-F1
#
_entry.id   AF-A0A969TGP0-F1
#
_cell.length_a   1.000
_cell.length_b   1.000
_cell.length_c   1.000
_cell.angle_alpha   90.00
_cell.angle_beta   90.00
_cell.angle_gamma   90.00
#
_symmetry.space_group_name_H-M   'P 1'
#
loop_
_entity.id
_entity.type
_entity.pdbx_description
1 polymer ?
#
loop_
_entity_poly.entity_id
_entity_poly.type
_entity_poly.pdbx_seq_one_letter_code
_entity_poly.pdbx_strand_id
1 'polypeptide(L)'
;MEDLMTLLQQVETQLDQKTYQPGAWQAFLRTARRQPRVARQAIRDDVSRVSEKLHLRGGRRTMPVKTALILEGAVTAGGVLLLVTGLARSSPVLVLAAAGTLSFTAQPLIKTTLARLLGVRYAYAYLQYIEPRFKMHYGTYLASPRWKRVLVQLGGTPGSPLAFALVGIVSSRRTPQAASICGKLAWLTVVLQVFPFSAGLLGVHSLGPLKITTGTSAGAAAHELREGWLLGLG
;
A
#
# COMPACT_ATOMS: atom_id res chain seq x y z
N MET A 1 -5.33 29.23 -6.05
CA MET A 1 -5.61 28.49 -4.80
C MET A 1 -7.10 28.32 -4.62
N GLU A 2 -7.87 29.39 -4.82
CA GLU A 2 -9.34 29.41 -4.82
C GLU A 2 -9.95 28.31 -5.70
N ASP A 3 -9.55 28.21 -6.97
CA ASP A 3 -10.05 27.16 -7.90
C ASP A 3 -9.94 25.74 -7.34
N LEU A 4 -8.87 25.47 -6.59
CA LEU A 4 -8.62 24.14 -6.06
C LEU A 4 -9.51 23.83 -4.86
N MET A 5 -9.80 24.82 -4.04
CA MET A 5 -10.75 24.71 -2.95
C MET A 5 -12.17 24.58 -3.48
N THR A 6 -12.53 25.33 -4.51
CA THR A 6 -13.83 25.18 -5.18
C THR A 6 -14.01 23.77 -5.73
N LEU A 7 -13.01 23.21 -6.43
CA LEU A 7 -13.09 21.82 -6.92
C LEU A 7 -13.21 20.79 -5.79
N LEU A 8 -12.49 20.99 -4.68
CA LEU A 8 -12.56 20.07 -3.54
C LEU A 8 -13.93 20.14 -2.85
N GLN A 9 -14.47 21.35 -2.67
CA GLN A 9 -15.80 21.59 -2.12
C GLN A 9 -16.88 20.99 -3.02
N GLN A 10 -16.79 21.13 -4.34
CA GLN A 10 -17.72 20.49 -5.27
C GLN A 10 -17.73 18.96 -5.10
N VAL A 11 -16.56 18.32 -4.99
CA VAL A 11 -16.47 16.88 -4.72
C VAL A 11 -17.12 16.54 -3.39
N GLU A 12 -16.87 17.35 -2.37
CA GLU A 12 -17.46 17.14 -1.05
C GLU A 12 -18.99 17.26 -1.04
N THR A 13 -19.54 18.32 -1.64
CA THR A 13 -20.98 18.54 -1.75
C THR A 13 -21.65 17.39 -2.50
N GLN A 14 -21.04 16.89 -3.58
CA GLN A 14 -21.52 15.70 -4.29
C GLN A 14 -21.54 14.44 -3.40
N LEU A 15 -20.57 14.30 -2.49
CA LEU A 15 -20.55 13.19 -1.53
C LEU A 15 -21.65 13.33 -0.48
N ASP A 16 -21.88 14.54 0.04
CA ASP A 16 -22.97 14.82 0.99
C ASP A 16 -24.34 14.55 0.40
N GLN A 17 -24.54 14.99 -0.84
CA GLN A 17 -25.79 14.81 -1.58
C GLN A 17 -25.97 13.40 -2.16
N LYS A 18 -24.97 12.51 -1.98
CA LYS A 18 -24.94 11.16 -2.58
C LYS A 18 -25.04 11.16 -4.11
N THR A 19 -24.64 12.25 -4.77
CA THR A 19 -24.67 12.44 -6.23
C THR A 19 -23.29 12.28 -6.88
N TYR A 20 -22.29 11.82 -6.12
CA TYR A 20 -20.91 11.70 -6.58
C TYR A 20 -20.76 10.87 -7.87
N GLN A 21 -20.08 11.45 -8.85
CA GLN A 21 -19.73 10.80 -10.11
C GLN A 21 -18.28 10.31 -10.13
N PRO A 22 -18.01 9.06 -10.56
CA PRO A 22 -16.64 8.59 -10.79
C PRO A 22 -15.86 9.55 -11.71
N GLY A 23 -14.65 9.93 -11.32
CA GLY A 23 -13.79 10.84 -12.09
C GLY A 23 -13.58 12.22 -11.45
N ALA A 24 -14.55 12.75 -10.69
CA ALA A 24 -14.44 14.09 -10.09
C ALA A 24 -13.22 14.20 -9.15
N TRP A 25 -13.00 13.19 -8.30
CA TRP A 25 -11.81 13.12 -7.45
C TRP A 25 -10.51 13.04 -8.26
N GLN A 26 -10.48 12.26 -9.34
CA GLN A 26 -9.29 12.15 -10.20
C GLN A 26 -8.97 13.47 -10.90
N ALA A 27 -9.99 14.21 -11.33
CA ALA A 27 -9.81 15.55 -11.91
C ALA A 27 -9.19 16.51 -10.89
N PHE A 28 -9.74 16.56 -9.67
CA PHE A 28 -9.15 17.32 -8.56
C PHE A 28 -7.68 16.95 -8.31
N LEU A 29 -7.37 15.66 -8.22
CA LEU A 29 -6.00 15.19 -7.95
C LEU A 29 -5.00 15.60 -9.04
N ARG A 30 -5.39 15.57 -10.32
CA ARG A 30 -4.53 16.03 -11.42
C ARG A 30 -4.17 17.51 -11.26
N THR A 31 -5.16 18.35 -10.93
CA THR A 31 -4.94 19.78 -10.68
C THR A 31 -4.08 20.00 -9.44
N ALA A 32 -4.38 19.31 -8.33
CA ALA A 32 -3.65 19.45 -7.07
C ALA A 32 -2.18 19.03 -7.16
N ARG A 33 -1.86 17.99 -7.91
CA ARG A 33 -0.48 17.52 -8.09
C ARG A 33 0.41 18.50 -8.83
N ARG A 34 -0.16 19.35 -9.70
CA ARG A 34 0.55 20.40 -10.45
C ARG A 34 0.86 21.63 -9.60
N GLN A 35 0.23 21.76 -8.43
CA GLN A 35 0.44 22.90 -7.55
C GLN A 35 1.78 22.81 -6.77
N PRO A 36 2.38 23.95 -6.41
CA PRO A 36 3.54 23.99 -5.52
C PRO A 36 3.30 23.26 -4.21
N ARG A 37 4.37 22.79 -3.57
CA ARG A 37 4.29 22.05 -2.30
C ARG A 37 3.55 22.84 -1.21
N VAL A 38 3.79 24.15 -1.11
CA VAL A 38 3.15 25.03 -0.12
C VAL A 38 1.62 25.03 -0.30
N ALA A 39 1.14 25.16 -1.53
CA ALA A 39 -0.29 25.11 -1.82
C ALA A 39 -0.91 23.75 -1.47
N ARG A 40 -0.19 22.64 -1.74
CA ARG A 40 -0.64 21.30 -1.33
C ARG A 40 -0.64 21.08 0.19
N GLN A 41 0.26 21.75 0.91
CA GLN A 41 0.30 21.73 2.36
C GLN A 41 -0.86 22.50 2.98
N ALA A 42 -1.24 23.64 2.39
CA ALA A 42 -2.35 24.47 2.87
C ALA A 42 -3.70 23.71 2.87
N ILE A 43 -3.91 22.82 1.90
CA ILE A 43 -5.16 22.06 1.71
C ILE A 43 -5.13 20.65 2.32
N ARG A 44 -4.04 20.30 3.04
CA ARG A 44 -3.72 18.92 3.42
C ARG A 44 -4.85 18.25 4.21
N ASP A 45 -5.43 18.99 5.15
CA ASP A 45 -6.39 18.42 6.09
C ASP A 45 -7.76 18.27 5.41
N ASP A 46 -8.17 19.22 4.56
CA ASP A 46 -9.37 19.10 3.71
C ASP A 46 -9.29 17.94 2.73
N VAL A 47 -8.15 17.77 2.06
CA VAL A 47 -7.93 16.65 1.14
C VAL A 47 -8.07 15.31 1.87
N SER A 48 -7.57 15.22 3.10
CA SER A 48 -7.69 13.99 3.90
C SER A 48 -9.14 13.74 4.28
N ARG A 49 -9.84 14.76 4.77
CA ARG A 49 -11.27 14.73 5.14
C ARG A 49 -12.15 14.26 3.97
N VAL A 50 -12.03 14.88 2.80
CA VAL A 50 -12.81 14.52 1.61
C VAL A 50 -12.43 13.13 1.07
N SER A 51 -11.14 12.78 1.08
CA SER A 51 -10.68 11.44 0.66
C SER A 51 -11.18 10.32 1.57
N GLU A 52 -11.30 10.59 2.87
CA GLU A 52 -11.86 9.66 3.85
C GLU A 52 -13.36 9.50 3.66
N LYS A 53 -14.09 10.61 3.50
CA LYS A 53 -15.53 10.62 3.17
C LYS A 53 -15.83 9.83 1.90
N LEU A 54 -15.07 10.08 0.83
CA LEU A 54 -15.13 9.35 -0.43
C LEU A 54 -14.92 7.85 -0.24
N HIS A 55 -13.99 7.47 0.64
CA HIS A 55 -13.69 6.07 0.93
C HIS A 55 -14.78 5.41 1.81
N LEU A 56 -15.40 6.15 2.72
CA LEU A 56 -16.40 5.61 3.64
C LEU A 56 -17.82 5.55 3.05
N ARG A 57 -18.07 6.21 1.91
CA ARG A 57 -19.39 6.25 1.24
C ARG A 57 -20.06 4.89 1.04
N GLY A 58 -19.27 3.81 0.98
CA GLY A 58 -19.76 2.43 0.78
C GLY A 58 -20.00 1.65 2.07
N GLY A 59 -20.02 2.29 3.24
CA GLY A 59 -20.29 1.62 4.53
C GLY A 59 -19.18 0.69 5.01
N ARG A 60 -17.92 0.98 4.67
CA ARG A 60 -16.78 0.12 5.05
C ARG A 60 -16.60 0.08 6.57
N ARG A 61 -16.39 -1.11 7.11
CA ARG A 61 -15.95 -1.28 8.50
C ARG A 61 -14.50 -0.85 8.65
N THR A 62 -14.22 -0.07 9.68
CA THR A 62 -12.89 0.47 9.96
C THR A 62 -12.44 0.12 11.36
N MET A 63 -11.13 0.11 11.55
CA MET A 63 -10.48 -0.12 12.84
C MET A 63 -9.41 0.94 13.07
N PRO A 64 -9.20 1.42 14.31
CA PRO A 64 -8.11 2.33 14.62
C PRO A 64 -6.75 1.76 14.22
N VAL A 65 -5.87 2.60 13.67
CA VAL A 65 -4.54 2.18 13.18
C VAL A 65 -3.73 1.48 14.28
N LYS A 66 -3.79 1.97 15.52
CA LYS A 66 -3.08 1.36 16.65
C LYS A 66 -3.52 -0.08 16.89
N THR A 67 -4.83 -0.34 16.91
CA THR A 67 -5.40 -1.69 17.08
C THR A 67 -4.98 -2.60 15.94
N ALA A 68 -5.04 -2.11 14.70
CA ALA A 68 -4.60 -2.86 13.53
C ALA A 68 -3.12 -3.24 13.61
N LEU A 69 -2.25 -2.30 13.99
CA LEU A 69 -0.81 -2.57 14.15
C LEU A 69 -0.52 -3.56 15.29
N ILE A 70 -1.28 -3.52 16.38
CA ILE A 70 -1.17 -4.51 17.46
C ILE A 70 -1.53 -5.90 16.95
N LEU A 71 -2.63 -6.03 16.19
CA LEU A 71 -3.04 -7.30 15.59
C LEU A 71 -2.01 -7.83 14.58
N GLU A 72 -1.51 -6.97 13.69
CA GLU A 72 -0.43 -7.32 12.75
C GLU A 72 0.83 -7.79 13.49
N GLY A 73 1.19 -7.12 14.58
CA GLY A 73 2.30 -7.52 15.45
C GLY A 73 2.08 -8.88 16.11
N ALA A 74 0.88 -9.13 16.64
CA ALA A 74 0.53 -10.42 17.24
C ALA A 74 0.55 -11.57 16.21
N VAL A 75 0.01 -11.35 15.01
CA VAL A 75 0.06 -12.33 13.91
C VAL A 75 1.50 -12.59 13.47
N THR A 76 2.34 -11.54 13.41
CA THR A 76 3.77 -11.69 13.12
C THR A 76 4.49 -12.54 14.16
N ALA A 77 4.24 -12.27 15.45
CA ALA A 77 4.80 -13.06 16.55
C ALA A 77 4.35 -14.54 16.46
N GLY A 78 3.08 -14.78 16.12
CA GLY A 78 2.56 -16.12 15.82
C GLY A 78 3.29 -16.79 14.66
N GLY A 79 3.55 -16.06 13.57
CA GLY A 79 4.35 -16.52 12.43
C GLY A 79 5.77 -16.93 12.83
N VAL A 80 6.43 -16.15 13.69
CA VAL A 80 7.76 -16.50 14.24
C VAL A 80 7.68 -17.76 15.11
N LEU A 81 6.68 -17.88 15.97
CA LEU A 81 6.47 -19.07 16.80
C LEU A 81 6.24 -20.34 15.96
N LEU A 82 5.46 -20.22 14.88
CA LEU A 82 5.25 -21.30 13.91
C LEU A 82 6.56 -21.69 13.24
N LEU A 83 7.41 -20.72 12.86
CA LEU A 83 8.71 -21.00 12.26
C LEU A 83 9.61 -21.76 13.23
N VAL A 84 9.76 -21.27 14.46
CA VAL A 84 10.60 -21.91 15.48
C VAL A 84 10.13 -23.33 15.76
N THR A 85 8.82 -23.52 15.94
CA THR A 85 8.22 -24.85 16.20
C THR A 85 8.38 -25.77 14.99
N GLY A 86 8.19 -25.25 13.78
CA GLY A 86 8.36 -25.99 12.54
C GLY A 86 9.80 -26.46 12.35
N LEU A 87 10.79 -25.61 12.64
CA LEU A 87 12.20 -25.96 12.59
C LEU A 87 12.60 -26.94 13.70
N ALA A 88 12.03 -26.83 14.90
CA ALA A 88 12.30 -27.76 15.99
C ALA A 88 11.76 -29.17 15.70
N ARG A 89 10.63 -29.27 15.01
CA ARG A 89 9.97 -30.54 14.65
C ARG A 89 10.28 -31.02 13.23
N SER A 90 11.15 -30.32 12.50
CA SER A 90 11.40 -30.54 11.06
C SER A 90 10.12 -30.64 10.23
N SER A 91 9.09 -29.87 10.58
CA SER A 91 7.77 -29.91 9.95
C SER A 91 7.69 -28.91 8.79
N PRO A 92 7.66 -29.37 7.52
CA PRO A 92 7.58 -28.46 6.38
C PRO A 92 6.27 -27.66 6.36
N VAL A 93 5.16 -28.25 6.84
CA VAL A 93 3.85 -27.59 6.89
C VAL A 93 3.89 -26.36 7.81
N LEU A 94 4.46 -26.50 9.00
CA LEU A 94 4.57 -25.37 9.95
C LEU A 94 5.50 -24.27 9.41
N VAL A 95 6.60 -24.65 8.75
CA VAL A 95 7.52 -23.69 8.11
C VAL A 95 6.82 -22.92 6.98
N LEU A 96 6.02 -23.60 6.15
CA LEU A 96 5.27 -22.94 5.08
C LEU A 96 4.14 -22.05 5.62
N ALA A 97 3.43 -22.50 6.66
CA ALA A 97 2.42 -21.68 7.34
C ALA A 97 3.06 -20.41 7.93
N ALA A 98 4.23 -20.55 8.55
CA ALA A 98 5.01 -19.42 9.04
C ALA A 98 5.42 -18.47 7.90
N ALA A 99 5.94 -19.01 6.79
CA ALA A 99 6.33 -18.21 5.63
C ALA A 99 5.15 -17.40 5.06
N GLY A 100 3.99 -18.03 4.89
CA GLY A 100 2.77 -17.36 4.45
C GLY A 100 2.33 -16.26 5.41
N THR A 101 2.34 -16.55 6.72
CA THR A 101 1.97 -15.61 7.78
C THR A 101 2.91 -14.39 7.78
N LEU A 102 4.22 -14.62 7.82
CA LEU A 102 5.23 -13.56 7.84
C LEU A 102 5.22 -12.76 6.54
N SER A 103 5.00 -13.38 5.39
CA SER A 103 4.87 -12.69 4.10
C SER A 103 3.66 -11.76 4.09
N PHE A 104 2.54 -12.17 4.69
CA PHE A 104 1.31 -11.40 4.75
C PHE A 104 1.44 -10.17 5.66
N THR A 105 2.14 -10.30 6.79
CA THR A 105 2.33 -9.19 7.74
C THR A 105 3.52 -8.29 7.41
N ALA A 106 4.57 -8.80 6.74
CA ALA A 106 5.76 -8.02 6.40
C ALA A 106 5.44 -6.83 5.49
N GLN A 107 4.64 -7.03 4.44
CA GLN A 107 4.26 -5.96 3.52
C GLN A 107 3.57 -4.77 4.22
N PRO A 108 2.46 -4.95 4.96
CA PRO A 108 1.80 -3.84 5.65
C PRO A 108 2.65 -3.22 6.75
N LEU A 109 3.40 -4.01 7.52
CA LEU A 109 4.26 -3.48 8.60
C LEU A 109 5.41 -2.61 8.06
N ILE A 110 6.13 -3.08 7.03
CA ILE A 110 7.21 -2.30 6.43
C ILE A 110 6.63 -1.03 5.79
N LYS A 111 5.54 -1.15 5.04
CA LYS A 111 4.91 -0.01 4.37
C LYS A 111 4.43 1.05 5.35
N THR A 112 3.71 0.65 6.40
CA THR A 112 3.17 1.58 7.41
C THR A 112 4.28 2.24 8.24
N THR A 113 5.31 1.48 8.61
CA THR A 113 6.50 1.99 9.31
C THR A 113 7.23 3.02 8.46
N LEU A 114 7.54 2.67 7.20
CA LEU A 114 8.24 3.57 6.28
C LEU A 114 7.43 4.84 6.02
N ALA A 115 6.13 4.72 5.80
CA ALA A 115 5.24 5.87 5.63
C ALA A 115 5.26 6.79 6.85
N ARG A 116 5.21 6.25 8.08
CA ARG A 116 5.30 7.05 9.29
C ARG A 116 6.63 7.79 9.40
N LEU A 117 7.75 7.13 9.10
CA LEU A 117 9.08 7.76 9.06
C LEU A 117 9.17 8.87 8.01
N LEU A 118 8.49 8.70 6.87
CA LEU A 118 8.45 9.70 5.80
C LEU A 118 7.45 10.84 6.07
N GLY A 119 6.64 10.75 7.14
CA GLY A 119 5.63 11.74 7.51
C GLY A 119 4.27 11.55 6.85
N VAL A 120 4.03 10.42 6.19
CA VAL A 120 2.73 10.02 5.66
C VAL A 120 1.97 9.26 6.74
N ARG A 121 0.80 9.79 7.11
CA ARG A 121 -0.01 9.24 8.20
C ARG A 121 -1.15 8.38 7.67
N TYR A 122 -1.67 7.51 8.52
CA TYR A 122 -2.85 6.68 8.23
C TYR A 122 -4.00 7.06 9.15
N ALA A 123 -5.20 7.09 8.57
CA ALA A 123 -6.44 7.42 9.26
C ALA A 123 -7.00 6.20 10.01
N TYR A 124 -7.09 5.06 9.33
CA TYR A 124 -7.66 3.83 9.86
C TYR A 124 -7.23 2.62 9.03
N ALA A 125 -7.42 1.44 9.58
CA ALA A 125 -7.37 0.18 8.86
C ALA A 125 -8.78 -0.26 8.44
N TYR A 126 -8.87 -1.07 7.40
CA TYR A 126 -10.10 -1.69 6.91
C TYR A 126 -9.76 -3.02 6.24
N LEU A 127 -10.75 -3.91 6.12
CA LEU A 127 -10.59 -5.14 5.35
C LEU A 127 -11.08 -4.90 3.92
N GLN A 128 -10.22 -5.24 2.97
CA GLN A 128 -10.64 -5.43 1.58
C GLN A 128 -10.70 -6.95 1.34
N TYR A 129 -11.91 -7.50 1.37
CA TYR A 129 -12.13 -8.94 1.47
C TYR A 129 -11.51 -9.50 2.76
N ILE A 130 -10.41 -10.24 2.66
CA ILE A 130 -9.63 -10.78 3.79
C ILE A 130 -8.31 -10.04 4.02
N GLU A 131 -7.96 -9.10 3.14
CA GLU A 131 -6.68 -8.39 3.20
C GLU A 131 -6.79 -7.14 4.09
N PRO A 132 -5.98 -7.01 5.16
CA PRO A 132 -5.90 -5.79 5.94
C PRO A 132 -5.25 -4.69 5.10
N ARG A 133 -5.94 -3.56 4.99
CA ARG A 133 -5.46 -2.39 4.28
C ARG A 133 -5.52 -1.17 5.17
N PHE A 134 -4.57 -0.27 4.98
CA PHE A 134 -4.46 0.97 5.74
C PHE A 134 -4.81 2.16 4.84
N LYS A 135 -5.84 2.92 5.22
CA LYS A 135 -6.22 4.16 4.54
C LYS A 135 -5.31 5.28 5.01
N MET A 136 -4.59 5.90 4.07
CA MET A 136 -3.76 7.07 4.35
C MET A 136 -4.62 8.30 4.63
N HIS A 137 -4.15 9.19 5.51
CA HIS A 137 -4.53 10.59 5.48
C HIS A 137 -3.98 11.19 4.19
N TYR A 138 -4.78 11.13 3.13
CA TYR A 138 -4.29 11.29 1.77
C TYR A 138 -3.64 12.66 1.51
N GLY A 139 -4.03 13.70 2.23
CA GLY A 139 -3.36 15.00 2.15
C GLY A 139 -1.91 14.94 2.61
N THR A 140 -1.58 14.19 3.68
CA THR A 140 -0.18 14.03 4.13
C THR A 140 0.69 13.37 3.05
N TYR A 141 0.11 12.42 2.32
CA TYR A 141 0.73 11.82 1.14
C TYR A 141 0.88 12.84 0.02
N LEU A 142 -0.20 13.52 -0.38
CA LEU A 142 -0.21 14.48 -1.49
C LEU A 142 0.75 15.66 -1.28
N ALA A 143 0.84 16.17 -0.05
CA ALA A 143 1.71 17.28 0.34
C ALA A 143 3.18 16.87 0.50
N SER A 144 3.48 15.57 0.54
CA SER A 144 4.85 15.07 0.62
C SER A 144 5.59 15.23 -0.71
N PRO A 145 6.91 15.47 -0.70
CA PRO A 145 7.74 15.42 -1.91
C PRO A 145 7.55 14.10 -2.69
N ARG A 146 7.73 14.15 -4.01
CA ARG A 146 7.50 12.98 -4.88
C ARG A 146 8.33 11.78 -4.46
N TRP A 147 9.62 11.97 -4.16
CA TRP A 147 10.50 10.87 -3.74
C TRP A 147 9.94 10.13 -2.50
N LYS A 148 9.35 10.85 -1.53
CA LYS A 148 8.71 10.22 -0.37
C LYS A 148 7.49 9.40 -0.78
N ARG A 149 6.67 9.91 -1.69
CA ARG A 149 5.50 9.20 -2.20
C ARG A 149 5.89 7.91 -2.91
N VAL A 150 6.92 7.96 -3.77
CA VAL A 150 7.49 6.80 -4.45
C VAL A 150 8.00 5.78 -3.43
N LEU A 151 8.81 6.20 -2.45
CA LEU A 151 9.32 5.31 -1.40
C LEU A 151 8.19 4.67 -0.58
N VAL A 152 7.14 5.42 -0.21
CA VAL A 152 5.98 4.84 0.49
C VAL A 152 5.31 3.76 -0.34
N GLN A 153 5.16 3.97 -1.65
CA GLN A 153 4.56 2.95 -2.51
C GLN A 153 5.48 1.74 -2.71
N LEU A 154 6.79 1.94 -2.83
CA LEU A 154 7.76 0.86 -2.95
C LEU A 154 8.01 0.11 -1.64
N GLY A 155 7.88 0.75 -0.48
CA GLY A 155 8.28 0.17 0.80
C GLY A 155 7.59 -1.15 1.16
N GLY A 156 6.36 -1.35 0.68
CA GLY A 156 5.66 -2.62 0.89
C GLY A 156 6.05 -3.73 -0.09
N THR A 157 6.57 -3.40 -1.28
CA THR A 157 6.82 -4.39 -2.34
C THR A 157 7.87 -5.45 -1.99
N PRO A 158 8.96 -5.15 -1.23
CA PRO A 158 9.92 -6.19 -0.88
C PRO A 158 9.49 -7.06 0.30
N GLY A 159 8.44 -6.68 1.06
CA GLY A 159 8.10 -7.36 2.31
C GLY A 159 7.81 -8.86 2.14
N SER A 160 6.93 -9.21 1.22
CA SER A 160 6.57 -10.60 0.92
C SER A 160 7.74 -11.43 0.36
N PRO A 161 8.47 -11.00 -0.69
CA PRO A 161 9.60 -11.79 -1.20
C PRO A 161 10.73 -11.93 -0.17
N LEU A 162 11.01 -10.90 0.64
CA LEU A 162 12.01 -11.00 1.71
C LEU A 162 11.60 -12.01 2.78
N ALA A 163 10.33 -12.03 3.20
CA ALA A 163 9.86 -13.00 4.19
C ALA A 163 10.03 -14.45 3.69
N PHE A 164 9.61 -14.73 2.45
CA PHE A 164 9.83 -16.05 1.85
C PHE A 164 11.31 -16.41 1.71
N ALA A 165 12.14 -15.49 1.22
CA ALA A 165 13.57 -15.72 1.07
C ALA A 165 14.25 -16.02 2.41
N LEU A 166 13.97 -15.23 3.45
CA LEU A 166 14.54 -15.41 4.78
C LEU A 166 14.11 -16.74 5.41
N VAL A 167 12.82 -17.08 5.35
CA VAL A 167 12.34 -18.38 5.84
C VAL A 167 12.97 -19.53 5.06
N GLY A 168 13.11 -19.40 3.74
CA GLY A 168 13.79 -20.38 2.90
C GLY A 168 15.25 -20.60 3.31
N ILE A 169 16.00 -19.52 3.51
CA ILE A 169 17.41 -19.57 3.94
C ILE A 169 17.55 -20.27 5.29
N VAL A 170 16.77 -19.83 6.30
CA VAL A 170 16.84 -20.36 7.67
C VAL A 170 16.41 -21.83 7.73
N SER A 171 15.47 -22.24 6.88
CA SER A 171 14.92 -23.60 6.88
C SER A 171 15.67 -24.59 5.99
N SER A 172 16.61 -24.12 5.16
CA SER A 172 17.32 -24.92 4.14
C SER A 172 17.93 -26.23 4.63
N ARG A 173 18.52 -26.24 5.84
CA ARG A 173 19.17 -27.44 6.41
C ARG A 173 18.21 -28.41 7.07
N ARG A 174 17.09 -27.92 7.62
CA ARG A 174 16.15 -28.74 8.42
C ARG A 174 14.96 -29.24 7.61
N THR A 175 14.47 -28.42 6.69
CA THR A 175 13.30 -28.73 5.86
C THR A 175 13.56 -28.25 4.42
N PRO A 176 14.42 -28.95 3.65
CA PRO A 176 14.87 -28.51 2.33
C PRO A 176 13.71 -28.37 1.31
N GLN A 177 12.67 -29.20 1.45
CA GLN A 177 11.46 -29.09 0.62
C GLN A 177 10.73 -27.76 0.86
N ALA A 178 10.50 -27.38 2.13
CA ALA A 178 9.88 -26.10 2.46
C ALA A 178 10.75 -24.92 2.02
N ALA A 179 12.07 -25.04 2.14
CA ALA A 179 13.01 -24.03 1.66
C ALA A 179 12.93 -23.83 0.14
N SER A 180 12.86 -24.91 -0.64
CA SER A 180 12.69 -24.84 -2.09
C SER A 180 11.38 -24.15 -2.48
N ILE A 181 10.27 -24.49 -1.82
CA ILE A 181 8.97 -23.86 -2.04
C ILE A 181 9.03 -22.36 -1.69
N CYS A 182 9.62 -22.01 -0.56
CA CYS A 182 9.82 -20.60 -0.17
C CYS A 182 10.64 -19.84 -1.22
N GLY A 183 11.71 -20.43 -1.75
CA GLY A 183 12.50 -19.81 -2.84
C GLY A 183 11.66 -19.55 -4.09
N LYS A 184 10.82 -20.50 -4.50
CA LYS A 184 9.89 -20.33 -5.64
C LYS A 184 8.86 -19.23 -5.37
N LEU A 185 8.28 -19.19 -4.17
CA LEU A 185 7.31 -18.16 -3.77
C LEU A 185 7.96 -16.77 -3.67
N ALA A 186 9.21 -16.67 -3.23
CA ALA A 186 9.96 -15.42 -3.25
C ALA A 186 10.10 -14.87 -4.67
N TRP A 187 10.51 -15.70 -5.64
CA TRP A 187 10.61 -15.28 -7.04
C TRP A 187 9.25 -14.96 -7.65
N LEU A 188 8.23 -15.76 -7.38
CA LEU A 188 6.86 -15.50 -7.85
C LEU A 188 6.37 -14.14 -7.35
N THR A 189 6.56 -13.83 -6.07
CA THR A 189 6.16 -12.53 -5.52
C THR A 189 6.98 -11.37 -6.10
N VAL A 190 8.29 -11.55 -6.39
CA VAL A 190 9.06 -10.56 -7.15
C VAL A 190 8.43 -10.28 -8.51
N VAL A 191 8.12 -11.32 -9.29
CA VAL A 191 7.48 -11.19 -10.61
C VAL A 191 6.15 -10.46 -10.51
N LEU A 192 5.32 -10.80 -9.52
CA LEU A 192 4.02 -10.15 -9.27
C LEU A 192 4.14 -8.67 -8.87
N GLN A 193 5.31 -8.22 -8.39
CA GLN A 193 5.57 -6.79 -8.10
C GLN A 193 6.20 -6.07 -9.29
N VAL A 194 7.12 -6.72 -10.00
CA VAL A 194 7.80 -6.17 -11.19
C VAL A 194 6.80 -5.95 -12.32
N PHE A 195 5.90 -6.90 -12.58
CA PHE A 195 4.91 -6.78 -13.64
C PHE A 195 4.04 -5.51 -13.56
N PRO A 196 3.32 -5.24 -12.45
CA PRO A 196 2.51 -4.02 -12.35
C PRO A 196 3.36 -2.74 -12.31
N PHE A 197 4.60 -2.80 -11.82
CA PHE A 197 5.53 -1.67 -11.89
C PHE A 197 5.87 -1.33 -13.35
N SER A 198 6.33 -2.32 -14.13
CA SER A 198 6.67 -2.14 -15.54
C SER A 198 5.46 -1.69 -16.36
N ALA A 199 4.29 -2.32 -16.16
CA ALA A 199 3.05 -1.92 -16.80
C ALA A 199 2.67 -0.46 -16.45
N GLY A 200 2.81 -0.06 -15.20
CA GLY A 200 2.58 1.33 -14.75
C GLY A 200 3.54 2.34 -15.39
N LEU A 201 4.81 1.98 -15.58
CA LEU A 201 5.81 2.83 -16.24
C LEU A 201 5.49 3.03 -17.72
N LEU A 202 5.02 1.98 -18.40
CA LEU A 202 4.53 2.04 -19.79
C LEU A 202 3.21 2.79 -19.93
N GLY A 203 2.56 3.12 -18.82
CA GLY A 203 1.32 3.88 -18.81
C GLY A 203 0.04 3.06 -18.85
N VAL A 204 0.13 1.76 -18.61
CA VAL A 204 -1.03 0.90 -18.51
C VAL A 204 -1.74 1.16 -17.19
N HIS A 205 -2.95 1.72 -17.27
CA HIS A 205 -3.76 2.04 -16.09
C HIS A 205 -4.58 0.85 -15.58
N SER A 206 -4.97 -0.06 -16.47
CA SER A 206 -5.78 -1.25 -16.17
C SER A 206 -5.48 -2.40 -17.13
N LEU A 207 -5.59 -3.63 -16.63
CA LEU A 207 -5.58 -4.87 -17.42
C LEU A 207 -6.83 -5.67 -17.07
N GLY A 208 -7.84 -5.61 -17.94
CA GLY A 208 -9.18 -6.15 -17.66
C GLY A 208 -9.76 -5.53 -16.36
N PRO A 209 -10.19 -6.34 -15.37
CA PRO A 209 -10.73 -5.83 -14.11
C PRO A 209 -9.65 -5.30 -13.16
N LEU A 210 -8.37 -5.57 -13.41
CA LEU A 210 -7.27 -5.18 -12.53
C LEU A 210 -6.82 -3.75 -12.79
N LYS A 211 -6.98 -2.88 -11.79
CA LYS A 211 -6.44 -1.51 -11.84
C LYS A 211 -4.97 -1.52 -11.44
N ILE A 212 -4.06 -1.39 -12.41
CA ILE A 212 -2.62 -1.54 -12.18
C ILE A 212 -2.08 -0.39 -11.31
N THR A 213 -2.37 0.85 -11.67
CA THR A 213 -1.77 2.04 -11.03
C THR A 213 -2.44 2.43 -9.71
N THR A 214 -3.67 2.01 -9.47
CA THR A 214 -4.41 2.33 -8.23
C THR A 214 -4.67 1.11 -7.35
N GLY A 215 -4.52 -0.10 -7.88
CA GLY A 215 -4.81 -1.35 -7.18
C GLY A 215 -3.56 -2.02 -6.59
N THR A 216 -2.36 -1.66 -7.05
CA THR A 216 -1.09 -2.23 -6.59
C THR A 216 -0.13 -1.15 -6.12
N SER A 217 0.68 -1.49 -5.11
CA SER A 217 1.71 -0.59 -4.58
C SER A 217 2.77 -0.29 -5.64
N ALA A 218 3.25 -1.30 -6.37
CA ALA A 218 4.28 -1.13 -7.38
C ALA A 218 3.78 -0.31 -8.59
N GLY A 219 2.56 -0.56 -9.09
CA GLY A 219 1.97 0.24 -10.15
C GLY A 219 1.73 1.71 -9.73
N ALA A 220 1.37 1.95 -8.46
CA ALA A 220 1.24 3.31 -7.93
C ALA A 220 2.60 4.04 -7.87
N ALA A 221 3.68 3.34 -7.50
CA ALA A 221 5.03 3.89 -7.52
C ALA A 221 5.47 4.26 -8.94
N ALA A 222 5.26 3.36 -9.90
CA ALA A 222 5.55 3.58 -11.31
C ALA A 222 4.78 4.80 -11.87
N HIS A 223 3.51 4.94 -11.51
CA HIS A 223 2.71 6.09 -11.88
C HIS A 223 3.27 7.41 -11.35
N GLU A 224 3.69 7.46 -10.08
CA GLU A 224 4.32 8.65 -9.49
C GLU A 224 5.64 9.01 -10.20
N LEU A 225 6.44 8.02 -10.59
CA LEU A 225 7.67 8.22 -11.37
C LEU A 225 7.38 8.78 -12.76
N ARG A 226 6.44 8.15 -13.49
CA ARG A 226 6.05 8.57 -14.84
C ARG A 226 5.47 9.99 -14.86
N GLU A 227 4.62 10.34 -13.88
CA GLU A 227 4.15 11.71 -13.72
C GLU A 227 5.29 12.71 -13.46
N GLY A 228 6.37 12.29 -12.80
CA GLY A 228 7.56 13.12 -12.62
C GLY A 228 8.28 13.42 -13.92
N TRP A 229 8.52 12.37 -14.72
CA TRP A 229 9.16 12.50 -16.03
C TRP A 229 8.35 13.35 -17.00
N LEU A 230 7.05 13.11 -17.10
CA LEU A 230 6.19 13.84 -18.05
C LEU A 230 6.00 15.32 -17.70
N LEU A 231 6.20 15.70 -16.44
CA LEU A 231 6.03 17.09 -16.00
C LEU A 231 7.36 17.86 -15.95
N GLY A 232 8.50 17.24 -16.27
CA GLY A 232 9.82 17.88 -16.18
C GLY A 232 10.22 18.30 -14.75
N LEU A 233 9.55 17.74 -13.74
CA LEU A 233 9.72 18.11 -12.33
C LEU A 233 10.62 17.08 -11.65
N GLY A 234 11.92 17.08 -11.94
CA GLY A 234 12.92 16.31 -11.19
C GLY A 234 12.93 16.68 -9.72
#